data_AF-A0A2H5V0F3-F1
#
_entry.id   AF-A0A2H5V0F3-F1
#
_cell.length_a   1.000
_cell.length_b   1.000
_cell.length_c   1.000
_cell.angle_alpha   90.00
_cell.angle_beta   90.00
_cell.angle_gamma   90.00
#
_symmetry.space_group_name_H-M   'P 1'
#
loop_
_entity.id
_entity.type
_entity.pdbx_description
1 polymer ?
#
loop_
_entity_poly.entity_id
_entity_poly.type
_entity_poly.pdbx_seq_one_letter_code
_entity_poly.pdbx_strand_id
1 'polypeptide(L)'
;MDFFTEINNNVTIQVLTKSVKDVEKFKRRTRDLMEERKNLKLEIRQHVKEVLHDRFIVIKDKEIAYSVGTSLNGIGKKDTVITELPKDIFDALVELFEHRWKEANQIFP
;
A
#
# COMPACT_ATOMS: atom_id res chain seq x y z
N MET A 1 -11.37 -7.31 -19.89
CA MET A 1 -12.10 -6.98 -18.66
C MET A 1 -11.18 -6.07 -17.88
N ASP A 2 -11.50 -4.79 -17.78
CA ASP A 2 -10.62 -3.81 -17.16
C ASP A 2 -10.88 -3.86 -15.64
N PHE A 3 -10.04 -4.55 -14.87
CA PHE A 3 -10.26 -4.75 -13.43
C PHE A 3 -10.40 -3.43 -12.64
N PHE A 4 -10.01 -2.30 -13.26
CA PHE A 4 -10.04 -0.97 -12.66
C PHE A 4 -11.31 -0.16 -12.95
N THR A 5 -12.24 -0.65 -13.79
CA THR A 5 -13.50 0.08 -14.08
C THR A 5 -14.49 0.12 -12.91
N GLU A 6 -14.23 -0.60 -11.81
CA GLU A 6 -15.16 -0.73 -10.67
C GLU A 6 -14.79 0.07 -9.42
N ILE A 7 -13.74 0.89 -9.45
CA ILE A 7 -13.43 1.78 -8.32
C ILE A 7 -14.42 2.96 -8.36
N ASN A 8 -15.66 2.72 -7.92
CA ASN A 8 -16.76 3.70 -7.91
C ASN A 8 -16.82 4.49 -6.59
N ASN A 9 -16.10 4.05 -5.57
CA ASN A 9 -16.10 4.67 -4.25
C ASN A 9 -14.88 5.56 -4.05
N ASN A 10 -14.99 6.53 -3.15
CA ASN A 10 -13.83 7.26 -2.66
C ASN A 10 -12.95 6.29 -1.85
N VAL A 11 -11.70 6.11 -2.26
CA VAL A 11 -10.74 5.20 -1.63
C VAL A 11 -9.54 5.99 -1.16
N THR A 12 -9.10 5.75 0.08
CA THR A 12 -7.81 6.22 0.58
C THR A 12 -6.85 5.05 0.66
N ILE A 13 -5.73 5.15 -0.04
CA ILE A 13 -4.65 4.17 0.01
C ILE A 13 -3.48 4.81 0.76
N GLN A 14 -2.97 4.10 1.76
CA GLN A 14 -1.80 4.48 2.53
C GLN A 14 -0.68 3.48 2.24
N VAL A 15 0.41 3.94 1.63
CA VAL A 15 1.54 3.08 1.29
C VAL A 15 2.72 3.42 2.17
N LEU A 16 3.10 2.46 3.01
CA LEU A 16 4.32 2.52 3.80
C LEU A 16 5.41 1.70 3.10
N THR A 17 6.52 2.35 2.76
CA THR A 17 7.63 1.68 2.08
C THR A 17 8.97 1.95 2.76
N LYS A 18 9.92 1.03 2.59
CA LYS A 18 11.32 1.22 2.99
C LYS A 18 12.08 2.11 2.00
N SER A 19 11.79 1.95 0.71
CA SER A 19 12.52 2.68 -0.33
C SER A 19 11.65 2.95 -1.55
N VAL A 20 11.93 4.07 -2.19
CA VAL A 20 11.37 4.46 -3.47
C VAL A 20 12.53 4.53 -4.46
N LYS A 21 12.47 3.69 -5.51
CA LYS A 21 13.42 3.80 -6.63
C LYS A 21 12.97 4.94 -7.54
N ASP A 22 13.90 5.81 -7.91
CA ASP A 22 13.65 6.94 -8.82
C ASP A 22 12.47 7.82 -8.34
N VAL A 23 12.72 8.57 -7.26
CA VAL A 23 11.71 9.35 -6.53
C VAL A 23 10.95 10.31 -7.46
N GLU A 24 11.63 10.94 -8.43
CA GLU A 24 10.99 11.91 -9.32
C GLU A 24 10.05 11.24 -10.32
N LYS A 25 10.46 10.12 -10.92
CA LYS A 25 9.57 9.33 -11.78
C LYS A 25 8.38 8.77 -11.00
N PHE A 26 8.63 8.36 -9.76
CA PHE A 26 7.57 7.86 -8.88
C PHE A 26 6.55 8.97 -8.57
N LYS A 27 7.00 10.14 -8.09
CA LYS A 27 6.14 11.30 -7.83
C LYS A 27 5.30 11.67 -9.05
N ARG A 28 5.90 11.69 -10.25
CA ARG A 28 5.18 11.99 -11.49
C ARG A 28 4.05 10.98 -11.72
N ARG A 29 4.37 9.67 -11.70
CA ARG A 29 3.36 8.62 -11.92
C ARG A 29 2.24 8.64 -10.89
N THR A 30 2.57 8.91 -9.63
CA THR A 30 1.58 9.03 -8.55
C THR A 30 0.65 10.21 -8.79
N ARG A 31 1.18 11.35 -9.25
CA ARG A 31 0.38 12.51 -9.63
C ARG A 31 -0.54 12.20 -10.81
N ASP A 32 0.01 11.63 -11.88
CA ASP A 32 -0.75 11.24 -13.06
C ASP A 32 -1.93 10.31 -12.67
N LEU A 33 -1.67 9.32 -11.82
CA LEU A 33 -2.69 8.40 -11.30
C LEU A 33 -3.81 9.12 -10.53
N MET A 34 -3.46 10.06 -9.65
CA MET A 34 -4.46 10.81 -8.88
C MET A 34 -5.28 11.77 -9.75
N GLU A 35 -4.68 12.35 -10.80
CA GLU A 35 -5.39 13.18 -11.77
C GLU A 35 -6.39 12.33 -12.60
N GLU A 36 -5.98 11.12 -12.99
CA GLU A 36 -6.81 10.15 -13.72
C GLU A 36 -7.90 9.50 -12.85
N ARG A 37 -7.73 9.49 -11.52
CA ARG A 37 -8.62 8.84 -10.55
C ARG A 37 -8.95 9.80 -9.40
N LYS A 38 -9.87 10.73 -9.65
CA LYS A 38 -10.27 11.77 -8.68
C LYS A 38 -10.87 11.23 -7.37
N ASN A 39 -11.36 10.00 -7.37
CA ASN A 39 -11.88 9.30 -6.19
C ASN A 39 -10.81 8.56 -5.39
N LEU A 40 -9.55 8.59 -5.84
CA LEU A 40 -8.42 7.99 -5.16
C LEU A 40 -7.62 9.06 -4.42
N LYS A 41 -7.48 8.89 -3.09
CA LYS A 41 -6.49 9.60 -2.29
C LYS A 41 -5.33 8.65 -1.99
N LEU A 42 -4.10 9.06 -2.25
CA LEU A 42 -2.92 8.21 -2.11
C LEU A 42 -1.83 8.89 -1.28
N GLU A 43 -1.66 8.43 -0.05
CA GLU A 43 -0.60 8.93 0.84
C GLU A 43 0.57 7.94 0.85
N ILE A 44 1.80 8.46 0.77
CA ILE A 44 2.99 7.62 0.73
C ILE A 44 4.04 8.11 1.73
N ARG A 45 4.44 7.21 2.63
CA ARG A 45 5.46 7.47 3.64
C ARG A 45 6.63 6.50 3.54
N GLN A 46 7.81 7.01 3.85
CA GLN A 46 9.03 6.23 4.00
C GLN A 46 9.28 5.95 5.47
N HIS A 47 9.38 4.69 5.84
CA HIS A 47 9.79 4.35 7.19
C HIS A 47 11.29 4.64 7.39
N VAL A 48 11.65 5.21 8.55
CA VAL A 48 13.01 5.70 8.83
C VAL A 48 14.02 4.57 9.05
N LYS A 49 13.52 3.38 9.43
CA LYS A 49 14.32 2.19 9.73
C LYS A 49 14.16 1.12 8.66
N GLU A 50 15.22 0.38 8.40
CA GLU A 50 15.32 -0.75 7.45
C GLU A 50 14.51 -2.01 7.83
N VAL A 51 13.59 -1.93 8.81
CA VAL A 51 12.85 -3.08 9.39
C VAL A 51 11.57 -3.47 8.66
N LEU A 52 11.22 -2.82 7.54
CA LEU A 52 10.05 -3.22 6.74
C LEU A 52 10.36 -4.46 5.89
N HIS A 53 10.28 -5.63 6.51
CA HIS A 53 10.28 -6.92 5.82
C HIS A 53 8.86 -7.47 5.61
N ASP A 54 7.92 -7.01 6.43
CA ASP A 54 6.51 -7.42 6.35
C ASP A 54 5.87 -6.85 5.10
N ARG A 55 5.09 -7.68 4.41
CA ARG A 55 4.39 -7.32 3.17
C ARG A 55 2.95 -7.76 3.31
N PHE A 56 2.10 -6.81 3.69
CA PHE A 56 0.70 -7.08 3.89
C PHE A 56 -0.15 -5.93 3.35
N ILE A 57 -1.43 -6.24 3.13
CA ILE A 57 -2.47 -5.30 2.75
C ILE A 57 -3.56 -5.43 3.81
N VAL A 58 -4.01 -4.31 4.37
CA VAL A 58 -5.19 -4.26 5.25
C VAL A 58 -6.29 -3.46 4.57
N ILE A 59 -7.50 -4.02 4.54
CA ILE A 59 -8.70 -3.40 4.00
C ILE A 59 -9.64 -3.14 5.17
N LYS A 60 -9.59 -1.91 5.70
CA LYS A 60 -10.21 -1.56 6.98
C LYS A 60 -11.73 -1.69 6.99
N ASP A 61 -12.39 -1.29 5.91
CA ASP A 61 -13.86 -1.35 5.76
C ASP A 61 -14.41 -2.78 5.68
N LYS A 62 -13.56 -3.74 5.33
CA LYS A 62 -13.95 -5.16 5.22
C LYS A 62 -13.38 -6.05 6.33
N GLU A 63 -12.52 -5.50 7.18
CA GLU A 63 -11.77 -6.25 8.20
C GLU A 63 -10.98 -7.43 7.60
N ILE A 64 -10.35 -7.20 6.44
CA ILE A 64 -9.59 -8.21 5.71
C ILE A 64 -8.11 -7.83 5.71
N ALA A 65 -7.25 -8.82 5.92
CA ALA A 65 -5.81 -8.69 5.74
C ALA A 65 -5.29 -9.73 4.74
N TYR A 66 -4.30 -9.35 3.95
CA TYR A 66 -3.59 -10.24 3.02
C TYR A 66 -2.10 -10.21 3.28
N SER A 67 -1.44 -11.36 3.18
CA SER A 67 0.01 -11.47 3.06
C SER A 67 0.40 -11.50 1.58
N VAL A 68 1.50 -10.82 1.25
CA VAL A 68 2.02 -10.74 -0.12
C VAL A 68 3.41 -11.38 -0.17
N GLY A 69 3.57 -12.43 -0.97
CA GLY A 69 4.82 -13.21 -1.04
C GLY A 69 6.03 -12.44 -1.60
N THR A 70 5.85 -11.28 -2.21
CA THR A 70 6.94 -10.45 -2.74
C THR A 70 6.67 -8.96 -2.58
N SER A 71 7.71 -8.14 -2.74
CA SER A 71 7.56 -6.68 -2.70
C SER A 71 6.67 -6.20 -3.85
N LEU A 72 5.97 -5.07 -3.70
CA LEU A 72 5.06 -4.55 -4.72
C LEU A 72 5.69 -4.46 -6.13
N ASN A 73 6.98 -4.14 -6.21
CA ASN A 73 7.72 -4.06 -7.48
C ASN A 73 8.01 -5.42 -8.15
N GLY A 74 7.73 -6.52 -7.47
CA GLY A 74 7.83 -7.90 -7.95
C GLY A 74 6.51 -8.45 -8.50
N ILE A 75 5.36 -7.83 -8.17
CA ILE A 75 4.05 -8.22 -8.70
C ILE A 75 4.08 -8.07 -10.24
N GLY A 76 3.67 -9.12 -10.95
CA GLY A 76 3.70 -9.18 -12.42
C GLY A 76 5.09 -9.42 -13.04
N LYS A 77 6.15 -9.46 -12.24
CA LYS A 77 7.51 -9.83 -12.67
C LYS A 77 7.97 -11.18 -12.12
N LYS A 78 7.36 -11.62 -11.03
CA LYS A 78 7.60 -12.89 -10.37
C LYS A 78 6.25 -13.52 -10.05
N ASP A 79 6.22 -14.84 -10.02
CA ASP A 79 5.08 -15.57 -9.47
C ASP A 79 4.86 -15.10 -8.04
N THR A 80 3.69 -14.50 -7.80
CA THR A 80 3.36 -13.86 -6.53
C THR A 80 2.08 -14.48 -5.99
N VAL A 81 2.16 -15.02 -4.79
CA VAL A 81 0.99 -15.48 -4.04
C VAL A 81 0.52 -14.35 -3.12
N ILE A 82 -0.78 -14.08 -3.14
CA ILE A 82 -1.47 -13.22 -2.19
C ILE A 82 -2.44 -14.11 -1.42
N THR A 83 -2.25 -14.19 -0.10
CA THR A 83 -3.03 -15.10 0.76
C THR A 83 -3.80 -14.29 1.77
N GLU A 84 -5.10 -14.55 1.88
CA GLU A 84 -5.92 -13.97 2.94
C GLU A 84 -5.45 -14.50 4.30
N LEU A 85 -5.34 -13.60 5.25
CA LEU A 85 -4.90 -13.89 6.60
C LEU A 85 -6.10 -14.14 7.53
N PRO A 86 -5.93 -14.97 8.56
CA PRO A 86 -6.95 -15.16 9.60
C PRO A 86 -7.46 -13.83 10.19
N LYS A 87 -8.76 -13.76 10.51
CA LYS A 87 -9.37 -12.52 11.00
C LYS A 87 -8.80 -12.06 12.35
N ASP A 88 -8.39 -12.99 13.21
CA ASP A 88 -7.85 -12.74 14.53
C ASP A 88 -6.51 -11.98 14.52
N ILE A 89 -5.81 -11.94 13.38
CA ILE A 89 -4.57 -11.15 13.25
C ILE A 89 -4.78 -9.76 12.64
N PHE A 90 -6.02 -9.43 12.22
CA PHE A 90 -6.33 -8.16 11.55
C PHE A 90 -5.98 -6.96 12.44
N ASP A 91 -6.46 -6.94 13.68
CA ASP A 91 -6.24 -5.82 14.60
C ASP A 91 -4.76 -5.60 14.88
N ALA A 92 -4.01 -6.68 15.10
CA ALA A 92 -2.56 -6.62 15.31
C ALA A 92 -1.81 -6.03 14.10
N LEU A 93 -2.23 -6.36 12.87
CA LEU A 93 -1.63 -5.80 11.65
C LEU A 93 -2.00 -4.33 11.45
N VAL A 94 -3.23 -3.93 11.77
CA VAL A 94 -3.65 -2.53 11.72
C VAL A 94 -2.86 -1.71 12.74
N GLU A 95 -2.76 -2.16 13.99
CA GLU A 95 -1.96 -1.50 15.03
C GLU A 95 -0.49 -1.37 14.63
N LEU A 96 0.09 -2.45 14.10
CA LEU A 96 1.47 -2.46 13.61
C LEU A 96 1.67 -1.45 12.49
N PHE A 97 0.74 -1.39 11.53
CA PHE A 97 0.79 -0.43 10.43
C PHE A 97 0.70 1.01 10.94
N GLU A 98 -0.28 1.32 11.79
CA GLU A 98 -0.51 2.66 12.33
C GLU A 98 0.66 3.16 13.16
N HIS A 99 1.25 2.28 13.99
CA HIS A 99 2.43 2.60 14.77
C HIS A 99 3.59 3.01 13.86
N ARG A 100 3.89 2.20 12.84
CA ARG A 100 4.96 2.47 11.87
C ARG A 100 4.65 3.67 10.98
N TRP A 101 3.38 3.94 10.67
CA TRP A 101 2.94 5.08 9.88
C TRP A 101 3.25 6.42 10.58
N LYS A 102 3.07 6.46 11.91
CA LYS A 102 3.39 7.63 12.74
C LYS A 102 4.89 7.92 12.81
N GLU A 103 5.73 6.89 12.78
CA GLU A 103 7.19 7.04 12.77
C GLU A 103 7.75 7.43 11.39
N ALA A 104 6.96 7.27 10.32
CA ALA A 104 7.43 7.42 8.95
C ALA A 104 7.43 8.86 8.43
N ASN A 105 8.38 9.17 7.56
CA ASN A 105 8.49 10.46 6.90
C ASN A 105 7.58 10.51 5.66
N GLN A 106 6.83 11.59 5.51
CA GLN A 106 6.00 11.78 4.32
C GLN A 106 6.87 12.05 3.09
N ILE A 107 6.67 11.25 2.03
CA ILE A 107 7.31 11.45 0.73
C ILE A 107 6.37 12.20 -0.21
N PHE A 108 5.07 11.90 -0.10
CA PHE A 108 4.05 12.40 -1.03
C PHE A 108 2.68 12.53 -0.33
N PRO A 109 1.92 13.61 -0.61
CA PRO A 109 0.55 13.82 -0.11
C PRO A 109 -0.50 13.02 -0.86
#